data_AF-A0A7V9L6S1-F1
#
_entry.id   AF-A0A7V9L6S1-F1
#
_cell.length_a   1.000
_cell.length_b   1.000
_cell.length_c   1.000
_cell.angle_alpha   90.00
_cell.angle_beta   90.00
_cell.angle_gamma   90.00
#
_symmetry.space_group_name_H-M   'P 1'
#
loop_
_entity.id
_entity.type
_entity.pdbx_description
1 polymer ?
#
loop_
_entity_poly.entity_id
_entity_poly.type
_entity_poly.pdbx_seq_one_letter_code
_entity_poly.pdbx_strand_id
1 'polypeptide(L)'
;GLKGSFTINDRGLVISMGRTIEEARDSLFLLDYTLPLPLEAVGVGAEWEVDNTVLRGGMTLRVVQVHRLIELDDKGLRASMIETQHATPQLVPELSQDPLSIFELVSMTGRGAGETRLVFGKPIPAQITSEFRFGAEMQIISPGMTQPVAMTMHGKTRTRLD
;
A
#
# COMPACT_ATOMS: atom_id res chain seq x y z
N GLY A 1 13.89 17.33 -15.73
CA GLY A 1 12.75 16.67 -15.07
C GLY A 1 12.32 17.50 -13.89
N LEU A 2 11.04 17.86 -13.81
CA LEU A 2 10.48 18.49 -12.61
C LEU A 2 10.52 17.46 -11.47
N LYS A 3 11.27 17.78 -10.40
CA LYS A 3 11.20 17.05 -9.13
C LYS A 3 10.02 17.63 -8.34
N GLY A 4 8.88 16.95 -8.33
CA GLY A 4 7.80 17.25 -7.40
C GLY A 4 8.12 16.66 -6.02
N SER A 5 7.93 17.42 -4.94
CA SER A 5 7.89 16.87 -3.59
C SER A 5 6.44 16.76 -3.14
N PHE A 6 6.09 15.61 -2.58
CA PHE A 6 4.79 15.36 -1.96
C PHE A 6 5.02 15.00 -0.49
N THR A 7 4.35 15.68 0.43
CA THR A 7 4.45 15.41 1.86
C THR A 7 3.34 14.45 2.27
N ILE A 8 3.73 13.24 2.66
CA ILE A 8 2.84 12.24 3.25
C ILE A 8 2.90 12.48 4.77
N ASN A 9 1.79 12.91 5.37
CA ASN A 9 1.67 12.95 6.82
C ASN A 9 1.16 11.58 7.35
N ASP A 10 1.04 11.46 8.67
CA ASP A 10 0.72 10.24 9.43
C ASP A 10 -0.62 9.56 9.05
N ARG A 11 -1.32 10.06 8.02
CA ARG A 11 -2.60 9.56 7.52
C ARG A 11 -2.56 9.02 6.09
N GLY A 12 -1.41 9.00 5.41
CA GLY A 12 -1.33 8.47 4.04
C GLY A 12 -2.04 9.34 2.99
N LEU A 13 -1.46 9.33 1.78
CA LEU A 13 -1.90 9.97 0.52
C LEU A 13 -2.92 11.14 0.59
N VAL A 14 -2.44 12.39 0.47
CA VAL A 14 -3.27 13.49 -0.06
C VAL A 14 -3.08 13.53 -1.57
N ILE A 15 -3.96 12.85 -2.31
CA ILE A 15 -4.28 13.29 -3.67
C ILE A 15 -5.36 14.36 -3.48
N SER A 16 -4.99 15.64 -3.58
CA SER A 16 -6.03 16.65 -3.75
C SER A 16 -6.52 16.57 -5.19
N MET A 17 -7.54 15.77 -5.49
CA MET A 17 -8.52 16.06 -6.56
C MET A 17 -9.85 15.34 -6.25
N GLY A 18 -10.75 16.07 -5.58
CA GLY A 18 -12.19 15.91 -5.82
C GLY A 18 -13.04 14.92 -5.00
N ARG A 19 -12.56 14.33 -3.90
CA ARG A 19 -13.44 13.62 -2.94
C ARG A 19 -13.13 14.04 -1.51
N THR A 20 -14.16 14.26 -0.71
CA THR A 20 -14.02 14.70 0.69
C THR A 20 -13.18 13.70 1.47
N ILE A 21 -12.20 14.22 2.22
CA ILE A 21 -11.22 13.47 3.03
C ILE A 21 -11.88 12.44 3.97
N GLU A 22 -13.16 12.65 4.33
CA GLU A 22 -13.95 11.76 5.18
C GLU A 22 -14.43 10.48 4.48
N GLU A 23 -14.78 10.50 3.19
CA GLU A 23 -15.28 9.30 2.49
C GLU A 23 -14.14 8.34 2.10
N ALA A 24 -12.94 8.88 1.89
CA ALA A 24 -11.72 8.10 1.73
C ALA A 24 -11.21 7.51 3.07
N ARG A 25 -11.58 8.13 4.21
CA ARG A 25 -11.16 7.73 5.55
C ARG A 25 -11.73 6.39 6.00
N ASP A 26 -12.96 6.09 5.60
CA ASP A 26 -13.69 4.92 6.13
C ASP A 26 -13.52 3.66 5.27
N SER A 27 -13.15 3.79 3.99
CA SER A 27 -13.13 2.67 3.05
C SER A 27 -11.73 2.12 2.72
N LEU A 28 -10.67 2.93 2.87
CA LEU A 28 -9.31 2.57 2.42
C LEU A 28 -8.34 2.19 3.55
N PHE A 29 -8.69 2.45 4.82
CA PHE A 29 -7.71 2.37 5.93
C PHE A 29 -7.81 1.13 6.81
N LEU A 30 -8.80 0.25 6.63
CA LEU A 30 -8.93 -0.93 7.52
C LEU A 30 -8.44 -2.22 6.87
N LEU A 31 -8.64 -2.40 5.56
CA LEU A 31 -8.32 -3.65 4.86
C LEU A 31 -6.82 -3.83 4.60
N ASP A 32 -6.09 -2.74 4.34
CA ASP A 32 -4.63 -2.80 4.10
C ASP A 32 -3.81 -3.07 5.36
N TYR A 33 -4.46 -3.10 6.53
CA TYR A 33 -3.83 -3.20 7.84
C TYR A 33 -4.31 -4.40 8.65
N THR A 34 -5.14 -5.27 8.07
CA THR A 34 -5.44 -6.56 8.69
C THR A 34 -4.23 -7.49 8.56
N LEU A 35 -3.92 -8.25 9.60
CA LEU A 35 -2.94 -9.33 9.51
C LEU A 35 -3.67 -10.60 9.03
N PRO A 36 -3.41 -11.07 7.79
CA PRO A 36 -3.99 -12.32 7.31
C PRO A 36 -3.38 -13.48 8.10
N LEU A 37 -4.18 -14.16 8.93
CA LEU A 37 -3.73 -15.31 9.70
C LEU A 37 -3.98 -16.62 8.91
N PRO A 38 -3.06 -17.60 8.98
CA PRO A 38 -3.30 -18.93 8.43
C PRO A 38 -4.51 -19.62 9.07
N LEU A 39 -5.13 -20.54 8.33
CA LEU A 39 -6.23 -21.37 8.86
C LEU A 39 -5.75 -22.39 9.89
N GLU A 40 -4.51 -22.85 9.75
CA GLU A 40 -3.87 -23.73 10.72
C GLU A 40 -3.30 -22.94 11.90
N ALA A 41 -3.28 -23.57 13.07
CA ALA A 41 -2.70 -22.97 14.26
C ALA A 41 -1.19 -22.78 14.07
N VAL A 42 -0.72 -21.55 14.24
CA VAL A 42 0.70 -21.19 14.11
C VAL A 42 1.29 -20.78 15.45
N GLY A 43 2.55 -21.16 15.68
CA GLY A 43 3.32 -20.79 16.86
C GLY A 43 4.34 -19.68 16.59
N VAL A 44 4.95 -19.16 17.65
CA VAL A 44 6.04 -18.18 17.53
C VAL A 44 7.14 -18.71 16.62
N GLY A 45 7.60 -17.88 15.69
CA GLY A 45 8.58 -18.22 14.66
C GLY A 45 7.99 -18.77 13.37
N ALA A 46 6.69 -19.05 13.32
CA ALA A 46 6.02 -19.43 12.07
C ALA A 46 6.10 -18.30 11.04
N GLU A 47 6.29 -18.68 9.79
CA GLU A 47 6.32 -17.79 8.63
C GLU A 47 5.29 -18.25 7.61
N TRP A 48 4.59 -17.30 6.99
CA TRP A 48 3.63 -17.58 5.93
C TRP A 48 3.64 -16.47 4.88
N GLU A 49 3.30 -16.84 3.66
CA GLU A 49 3.22 -15.95 2.52
C GLU A 49 1.76 -15.72 2.13
N VAL A 50 1.46 -14.49 1.75
CA VAL A 50 0.19 -14.09 1.17
C VAL A 50 0.47 -13.40 -0.16
N ASP A 51 -0.01 -14.00 -1.24
CA ASP A 51 0.11 -13.46 -2.60
C ASP A 51 -1.28 -13.03 -3.09
N ASN A 52 -1.46 -11.73 -3.19
CA ASN A 52 -2.73 -11.11 -3.56
C ASN A 52 -2.57 -10.26 -4.81
N THR A 53 -3.64 -10.16 -5.58
CA THR A 53 -3.80 -9.11 -6.59
C THR A 53 -4.81 -8.09 -6.08
N VAL A 54 -4.41 -6.82 -5.99
CA VAL A 54 -5.24 -5.73 -5.46
C VAL A 54 -5.41 -4.62 -6.48
N LEU A 55 -6.57 -3.96 -6.46
CA LEU A 55 -6.82 -2.75 -7.23
C LEU A 55 -6.61 -1.53 -6.32
N ARG A 56 -5.58 -0.72 -6.58
CA ARG A 56 -5.29 0.50 -5.80
C ARG A 56 -5.08 1.68 -6.75
N GLY A 57 -5.86 2.74 -6.58
CA GLY A 57 -5.75 3.95 -7.41
C GLY A 57 -5.89 3.69 -8.92
N GLY A 58 -6.77 2.76 -9.31
CA GLY A 58 -6.95 2.34 -10.71
C GLY A 58 -5.90 1.35 -11.22
N MET A 59 -4.86 1.05 -10.44
CA MET A 59 -3.81 0.11 -10.83
C MET A 59 -4.04 -1.28 -10.24
N THR A 60 -3.90 -2.29 -11.07
CA THR A 60 -3.81 -3.69 -10.65
C THR A 60 -2.38 -4.00 -10.22
N LEU A 61 -2.21 -4.36 -8.95
CA LEU A 61 -0.92 -4.64 -8.32
C LEU A 61 -0.90 -6.09 -7.83
N ARG A 62 0.18 -6.82 -8.10
CA ARG A 62 0.51 -8.05 -7.37
C ARG A 62 1.28 -7.67 -6.11
N VAL A 63 0.82 -8.14 -4.97
CA VAL A 63 1.36 -7.85 -3.65
C VAL A 63 1.66 -9.18 -2.97
N VAL A 64 2.94 -9.41 -2.69
CA VAL A 64 3.41 -10.57 -1.94
C VAL A 64 3.88 -10.10 -0.57
N GLN A 65 3.27 -10.64 0.47
CA GLN A 65 3.58 -10.35 1.86
C GLN A 65 4.08 -11.62 2.55
N VAL A 66 5.26 -11.55 3.16
CA VAL A 66 5.78 -12.61 4.01
C VAL A 66 5.67 -12.14 5.45
N HIS A 67 4.89 -12.85 6.25
CA HIS A 67 4.67 -12.57 7.65
C HIS A 67 5.45 -13.54 8.52
N ARG A 68 5.88 -13.06 9.69
CA ARG A 68 6.50 -13.89 10.73
C ARG A 68 5.89 -13.57 12.08
N LEU A 69 5.42 -14.58 12.79
CA LEU A 69 4.93 -14.44 14.15
C LEU A 69 6.12 -14.29 15.12
N ILE A 70 6.20 -13.15 15.80
CA ILE A 70 7.29 -12.80 16.71
C ILE A 70 6.91 -13.14 18.15
N GLU A 71 5.68 -12.80 18.54
CA GLU A 71 5.15 -13.03 19.89
C GLU A 71 3.70 -13.45 19.82
N LEU A 72 3.30 -14.34 20.73
CA LEU A 72 1.93 -14.79 20.92
C LEU A 72 1.72 -15.08 22.41
N ASP A 73 0.74 -14.42 23.02
CA ASP A 73 0.36 -14.61 24.42
C ASP A 73 -1.18 -14.61 24.58
N ASP A 74 -1.66 -14.55 25.82
CA ASP A 74 -3.09 -14.51 26.15
C ASP A 74 -3.78 -13.20 25.74
N LYS A 75 -3.00 -12.14 25.50
CA LYS A 75 -3.50 -10.78 25.21
C LYS A 75 -3.47 -10.47 23.73
N GLY A 76 -2.64 -11.14 22.94
CA GLY A 76 -2.56 -10.90 21.51
C GLY A 76 -1.32 -11.47 20.87
N LEU A 77 -0.94 -10.85 19.75
CA LEU A 77 0.22 -11.26 18.99
C LEU A 77 0.98 -10.07 18.40
N ARG A 78 2.24 -10.32 18.05
CA ARG A 78 3.08 -9.42 17.28
C ARG A 78 3.66 -10.15 16.08
N ALA A 79 3.54 -9.57 14.90
CA ALA A 79 4.08 -10.13 13.67
C ALA A 79 4.88 -9.08 12.89
N SER A 80 6.01 -9.47 12.32
CA SER A 80 6.67 -8.69 11.27
C SER A 80 6.13 -9.05 9.90
N MET A 81 6.24 -8.13 8.96
CA MET A 81 5.95 -8.36 7.55
C MET A 81 7.09 -7.80 6.68
N ILE A 82 7.34 -8.46 5.57
CA ILE A 82 8.06 -7.91 4.41
C ILE A 82 7.08 -7.96 3.24
N GLU A 83 7.01 -6.89 2.48
CA GLU A 83 6.11 -6.76 1.35
C GLU A 83 6.90 -6.46 0.08
N THR A 84 6.50 -7.07 -1.02
CA THR A 84 6.93 -6.70 -2.38
C THR A 84 5.70 -6.47 -3.24
N GLN A 85 5.73 -5.39 -4.01
CA GLN A 85 4.67 -5.00 -4.91
C GLN A 85 5.21 -4.89 -6.32
N HIS A 86 4.44 -5.38 -7.29
CA HIS A 86 4.77 -5.28 -8.70
C HIS A 86 3.52 -5.00 -9.51
N ALA A 87 3.66 -4.19 -10.55
CA ALA A 87 2.63 -4.03 -11.57
C ALA A 87 3.26 -4.19 -12.95
N THR A 88 2.56 -4.91 -13.83
CA THR A 88 2.88 -4.95 -15.25
C THR A 88 2.39 -3.68 -15.95
N PRO A 89 2.90 -3.37 -17.15
CA PRO A 89 2.39 -2.27 -17.94
C PRO A 89 0.87 -2.31 -18.07
N GLN A 90 0.20 -1.18 -17.85
CA GLN A 90 -1.26 -1.08 -17.90
C GLN A 90 -1.72 0.37 -18.12
N LEU A 91 -2.85 0.55 -18.79
CA LEU A 91 -3.52 1.83 -18.85
C LEU A 91 -4.23 2.10 -17.52
N VAL A 92 -4.16 3.35 -17.06
CA VAL A 92 -4.78 3.83 -15.81
C VAL A 92 -5.61 5.07 -16.12
N PRO A 93 -6.72 4.94 -16.88
CA PRO A 93 -7.52 6.08 -17.32
C PRO A 93 -8.08 6.91 -16.15
N GLU A 94 -8.29 6.29 -14.97
CA GLU A 94 -8.80 6.94 -13.77
C GLU A 94 -7.89 8.04 -13.21
N LEU A 95 -6.61 8.07 -13.61
CA LEU A 95 -5.68 9.13 -13.22
C LEU A 95 -5.77 10.37 -14.11
N SER A 96 -6.40 10.27 -15.29
CA SER A 96 -6.56 11.41 -16.18
C SER A 96 -7.79 12.24 -15.82
N GLN A 97 -7.59 13.55 -15.68
CA GLN A 97 -8.68 14.53 -15.59
C GLN A 97 -9.09 15.05 -16.97
N ASP A 98 -8.24 14.87 -17.98
CA ASP A 98 -8.48 15.25 -19.36
C ASP A 98 -8.96 14.02 -20.15
N PRO A 99 -10.17 14.04 -20.75
CA PRO A 99 -10.70 12.92 -21.51
C PRO A 99 -9.89 12.59 -22.77
N LEU A 100 -9.03 13.50 -23.23
CA LEU A 100 -8.14 13.28 -24.38
C LEU A 100 -6.79 12.69 -23.98
N SER A 101 -6.49 12.61 -22.70
CA SER A 101 -5.22 12.11 -22.18
C SER A 101 -5.43 10.82 -21.40
N ILE A 102 -4.47 9.88 -21.50
CA ILE A 102 -4.49 8.61 -20.76
C ILE A 102 -3.14 8.43 -20.08
N PHE A 103 -3.16 7.96 -18.83
CA PHE A 103 -1.95 7.52 -18.15
C PHE A 103 -1.68 6.05 -18.50
N GLU A 104 -0.45 5.75 -18.87
CA GLU A 104 0.06 4.38 -18.93
C GLU A 104 1.10 4.21 -17.83
N LEU A 105 0.89 3.22 -16.98
CA LEU A 105 1.93 2.69 -16.12
C LEU A 105 2.83 1.79 -16.97
N VAL A 106 4.11 2.12 -17.09
CA VAL A 106 5.09 1.32 -17.83
C VAL A 106 5.70 0.27 -16.93
N SER A 107 6.03 0.63 -15.70
CA SER A 107 6.51 -0.33 -14.70
C SER A 107 6.26 0.19 -13.29
N MET A 108 6.10 -0.73 -12.35
CA MET A 108 6.02 -0.38 -10.93
C MET A 108 6.63 -1.48 -10.08
N THR A 109 7.44 -1.06 -9.11
CA THR A 109 8.01 -1.93 -8.09
C THR A 109 7.94 -1.24 -6.73
N GLY A 110 7.65 -2.01 -5.69
CA GLY A 110 7.60 -1.54 -4.33
C GLY A 110 8.15 -2.57 -3.38
N ARG A 111 8.73 -2.10 -2.28
CA ARG A 111 9.14 -2.95 -1.16
C ARG A 111 8.79 -2.27 0.15
N GLY A 112 8.19 -3.03 1.04
CA GLY A 112 7.86 -2.59 2.39
C GLY A 112 8.38 -3.55 3.44
N ALA A 113 8.48 -3.07 4.66
CA ALA A 113 8.63 -3.89 5.85
C ALA A 113 7.87 -3.24 7.00
N GLY A 114 7.39 -4.04 7.95
CA GLY A 114 6.64 -3.51 9.07
C GLY A 114 6.47 -4.49 10.21
N GLU A 115 5.84 -4.00 11.27
CA GLU A 115 5.38 -4.81 12.40
C GLU A 115 3.95 -4.42 12.72
N THR A 116 3.15 -5.42 13.07
CA THR A 116 1.77 -5.28 13.50
C THR A 116 1.61 -5.90 14.88
N ARG A 117 0.94 -5.20 15.78
CA ARG A 117 0.53 -5.71 17.09
C ARG A 117 -0.98 -5.81 17.13
N LEU A 118 -1.49 -7.02 17.29
CA LEU A 118 -2.91 -7.28 17.53
C LEU A 118 -3.15 -7.48 19.03
N VAL A 119 -4.30 -7.02 19.50
CA VAL A 119 -4.82 -7.34 20.84
C VAL A 119 -6.11 -8.14 20.62
N PHE A 120 -6.20 -9.31 21.22
CA PHE A 120 -7.38 -10.15 21.08
C PHE A 120 -8.62 -9.45 21.63
N GLY A 121 -9.74 -9.61 20.94
CA GLY A 121 -10.99 -8.90 21.25
C GLY A 121 -11.08 -7.48 20.69
N LYS A 122 -10.03 -6.94 20.05
CA LYS A 122 -10.13 -5.70 19.26
C LYS A 122 -10.29 -6.02 17.76
N PRO A 123 -11.15 -5.28 17.03
CA PRO A 123 -11.37 -5.50 15.60
C PRO A 123 -10.22 -4.97 14.73
N ILE A 124 -9.34 -4.13 15.29
CA ILE A 124 -8.23 -3.49 14.60
C ILE A 124 -6.92 -3.70 15.37
N PRO A 125 -5.76 -3.66 14.70
CA PRO A 125 -4.47 -3.69 15.36
C PRO A 125 -4.32 -2.57 16.39
N ALA A 126 -3.64 -2.82 17.51
CA ALA A 126 -3.33 -1.78 18.49
C ALA A 126 -2.17 -0.89 18.03
N GLN A 127 -1.27 -1.44 17.21
CA GLN A 127 -0.12 -0.72 16.68
C GLN A 127 0.33 -1.29 15.35
N ILE A 128 0.77 -0.40 14.46
CA ILE A 128 1.37 -0.73 13.18
C ILE A 128 2.56 0.19 12.95
N THR A 129 3.68 -0.37 12.53
CA THR A 129 4.79 0.39 11.97
C THR A 129 5.11 -0.15 10.60
N SER A 130 5.32 0.73 9.62
CA SER A 130 5.78 0.31 8.30
C SER A 130 6.76 1.30 7.71
N GLU A 131 7.65 0.78 6.89
CA GLU A 131 8.50 1.54 5.99
C GLU A 131 8.30 0.98 4.59
N PHE A 132 8.14 1.85 3.61
CA PHE A 132 7.96 1.44 2.23
C PHE A 132 8.76 2.32 1.27
N ARG A 133 9.20 1.69 0.18
CA ARG A 133 9.83 2.32 -0.96
C ARG A 133 9.07 1.88 -2.20
N PHE A 134 8.81 2.83 -3.08
CA PHE A 134 8.01 2.64 -4.27
C PHE A 134 8.67 3.39 -5.42
N GLY A 135 8.75 2.75 -6.58
CA GLY A 135 9.17 3.36 -7.83
C GLY A 135 8.20 2.98 -8.93
N ALA A 136 7.75 3.98 -9.71
CA ALA A 136 6.94 3.76 -10.89
C ALA A 136 7.44 4.61 -12.05
N GLU A 137 7.43 4.00 -13.24
CA GLU A 137 7.57 4.71 -14.50
C GLU A 137 6.22 4.76 -15.18
N MET A 138 5.82 5.95 -15.57
CA MET A 138 4.55 6.23 -16.20
C MET A 138 4.76 7.09 -17.44
N GLN A 139 3.74 7.18 -18.27
CA GLN A 139 3.67 8.16 -19.35
C GLN A 139 2.25 8.70 -19.50
N ILE A 140 2.16 9.97 -19.84
CA ILE A 140 0.91 10.62 -20.25
C ILE A 140 0.87 10.58 -21.77
N ILE A 141 -0.21 10.01 -22.30
CA ILE A 141 -0.45 9.92 -23.74
C ILE A 141 -1.57 10.88 -24.08
N SER A 142 -1.27 11.90 -24.88
CA SER A 142 -2.21 12.93 -25.35
C SER A 142 -2.13 13.02 -26.88
N PRO A 143 -3.09 13.67 -27.58
CA PRO A 143 -3.04 13.78 -29.03
C PRO A 143 -1.76 14.51 -29.48
N GLY A 144 -0.89 13.79 -30.20
CA GLY A 144 0.36 14.33 -30.72
C GLY A 144 1.51 14.44 -29.72
N MET A 145 1.35 13.96 -28.48
CA MET A 145 2.40 14.06 -27.45
C MET A 145 2.37 12.87 -26.48
N THR A 146 3.53 12.26 -26.26
CA THR A 146 3.75 11.31 -25.16
C THR A 146 4.79 11.90 -24.22
N GLN A 147 4.45 12.01 -22.93
CA GLN A 147 5.33 12.60 -21.92
C GLN A 147 5.66 11.59 -20.83
N PRO A 148 6.93 11.21 -20.63
CA PRO A 148 7.32 10.32 -19.55
C PRO A 148 7.26 11.02 -18.19
N VAL A 149 6.85 10.27 -17.18
CA VAL A 149 6.76 10.68 -15.78
C VAL A 149 7.35 9.58 -14.91
N ALA A 150 8.43 9.87 -14.21
CA ALA A 150 8.99 8.97 -13.21
C ALA A 150 8.56 9.40 -11.80
N MET A 151 8.11 8.45 -11.00
CA MET A 151 7.71 8.66 -9.62
C MET A 151 8.54 7.78 -8.68
N THR A 152 9.07 8.36 -7.62
CA THR A 152 9.71 7.62 -6.53
C THR A 152 9.17 8.13 -5.21
N MET A 153 8.81 7.20 -4.33
CA MET A 153 8.20 7.50 -3.05
C MET A 153 8.86 6.66 -1.96
N HIS A 154 9.18 7.31 -0.86
CA HIS A 154 9.65 6.68 0.37
C HIS A 154 8.75 7.16 1.49
N GLY A 155 8.22 6.24 2.27
CA GLY A 155 7.36 6.56 3.39
C GLY A 155 7.67 5.70 4.60
N LYS A 156 7.44 6.30 5.76
CA LYS A 156 7.46 5.61 7.04
C LYS A 156 6.20 6.00 7.78
N THR A 157 5.49 5.00 8.28
CA THR A 157 4.28 5.22 9.08
C THR A 157 4.44 4.54 10.43
N ARG A 158 3.88 5.18 11.45
CA ARG A 158 3.67 4.58 12.75
C ARG A 158 2.28 4.99 13.20
N THR A 159 1.40 4.01 13.29
CA THR A 159 0.03 4.21 13.74
C THR A 159 -0.16 3.50 15.05
N ARG A 160 -0.64 4.22 16.06
CA ARG A 160 -1.13 3.65 17.30
C ARG A 160 -2.64 3.86 17.33
N LEU A 161 -3.37 2.79 17.58
CA LEU A 161 -4.83 2.78 17.59
C LEU A 161 -5.21 2.39 19.02
N ASP A 162 -5.43 3.40 19.85
CA ASP A 162 -5.80 3.27 21.26
C ASP A 162 -7.30 2.98 21.45
#